data_AF-K1TTY9-F1
#
_entry.id   AF-K1TTY9-F1
#
_cell.length_a   1.000
_cell.length_b   1.000
_cell.length_c   1.000
_cell.angle_alpha   90.00
_cell.angle_beta   90.00
_cell.angle_gamma   90.00
#
_symmetry.space_group_name_H-M   'P 1'
#
loop_
_entity.id
_entity.type
_entity.pdbx_description
1 polymer ?
#
loop_
_entity_poly.entity_id
_entity_poly.type
_entity_poly.pdbx_seq_one_letter_code
_entity_poly.pdbx_strand_id
1 'polypeptide(L)'
;MTWQIDNYPGFENGIDGFSLAEKMQKQAEKFGAKSEYAEVFNMDLTGKLKRVETSSGIYIGKTVVIATGANPRELGLAKRKRIDRSWGCLLCLL
;
A
#
# COMPACT_ATOMS: atom_id res chain seq x y z
N MET A 1 3.87 -22.49 -11.31
CA MET A 1 3.16 -21.20 -11.29
C MET A 1 3.96 -20.23 -10.44
N THR A 2 4.22 -19.01 -10.89
CA THR A 2 5.03 -18.01 -10.16
C THR A 2 4.19 -16.96 -9.42
N TRP A 3 2.86 -17.09 -9.43
CA TRP A 3 1.91 -16.12 -8.84
C TRP A 3 1.48 -16.47 -7.41
N GLN A 4 1.84 -17.66 -6.96
CA GLN A 4 1.49 -18.21 -5.65
C GLN A 4 2.61 -17.90 -4.66
N ILE A 5 2.23 -17.50 -3.45
CA ILE A 5 3.11 -17.20 -2.33
C ILE A 5 3.07 -18.41 -1.40
N ASP A 6 4.16 -19.17 -1.38
CA ASP A 6 4.30 -20.37 -0.54
C ASP A 6 5.08 -20.09 0.74
N ASN A 7 5.68 -18.90 0.86
CA ASN A 7 6.54 -18.50 1.97
C ASN A 7 5.88 -17.55 2.97
N TYR A 8 4.54 -17.44 2.97
CA TYR A 8 3.78 -16.69 3.98
C TYR A 8 3.12 -17.67 4.97
N PRO A 9 3.52 -17.69 6.26
CA PRO A 9 3.01 -18.65 7.23
C PRO A 9 1.48 -18.61 7.39
N GLY A 10 0.86 -19.77 7.62
CA GLY A 10 -0.59 -19.90 7.82
C GLY A 10 -1.40 -20.26 6.57
N PHE A 11 -0.75 -20.45 5.41
CA PHE A 11 -1.38 -20.91 4.17
C PHE A 11 -0.71 -22.20 3.67
N GLU A 12 -1.19 -23.36 4.12
CA GLU A 12 -0.59 -24.68 3.80
C GLU A 12 -0.51 -24.97 2.30
N ASN A 13 -1.53 -24.54 1.56
CA ASN A 13 -1.59 -24.70 0.10
C ASN A 13 -1.10 -23.45 -0.64
N GLY A 14 -0.37 -22.55 0.02
CA GLY A 14 -0.01 -21.22 -0.51
C GLY A 14 -1.22 -20.30 -0.70
N ILE A 15 -0.94 -19.05 -1.11
CA ILE A 15 -1.96 -18.03 -1.40
C ILE A 15 -1.47 -17.10 -2.50
N ASP A 16 -2.35 -16.57 -3.35
CA ASP A 16 -1.95 -15.52 -4.28
C ASP A 16 -1.83 -14.15 -3.57
N GLY A 17 -0.99 -13.28 -4.11
CA GLY A 17 -0.69 -11.99 -3.45
C GLY A 17 -1.89 -11.05 -3.31
N PHE A 18 -2.87 -11.12 -4.22
CA PHE A 18 -4.06 -10.27 -4.15
C PHE A 18 -4.99 -10.73 -3.04
N SER A 19 -5.29 -12.04 -2.97
CA SER A 19 -6.10 -12.63 -1.91
C SER A 19 -5.48 -12.42 -0.52
N LEU A 20 -4.15 -12.48 -0.41
CA LEU A 20 -3.45 -12.20 0.84
C LEU A 20 -3.67 -10.74 1.28
N ALA A 21 -3.47 -9.79 0.37
CA ALA A 21 -3.66 -8.36 0.65
C ALA A 21 -5.13 -8.04 1.03
N GLU A 22 -6.09 -8.64 0.32
CA GLU A 22 -7.52 -8.46 0.61
C GLU A 22 -7.89 -8.98 2.02
N LYS A 23 -7.36 -10.14 2.41
CA LYS A 23 -7.55 -10.68 3.76
C LYS A 23 -6.97 -9.76 4.83
N MET A 24 -5.78 -9.19 4.61
CA MET A 24 -5.16 -8.23 5.52
C MET A 24 -5.98 -6.93 5.64
N GLN A 25 -6.46 -6.38 4.54
CA GLN A 25 -7.32 -5.20 4.52
C GLN A 25 -8.59 -5.43 5.35
N LYS A 26 -9.31 -6.53 5.07
CA LYS A 26 -10.53 -6.91 5.82
C LYS A 26 -10.26 -7.10 7.31
N GLN A 27 -9.11 -7.65 7.68
CA GLN A 27 -8.70 -7.76 9.08
C GLN A 27 -8.53 -6.38 9.72
N ALA A 28 -7.81 -5.45 9.08
CA ALA A 28 -7.62 -4.10 9.61
C ALA A 28 -8.97 -3.36 9.78
N GLU A 29 -9.85 -3.46 8.80
CA GLU A 29 -11.20 -2.87 8.82
C GLU A 29 -12.05 -3.43 9.97
N LYS A 30 -11.95 -4.74 10.24
CA LYS A 30 -12.62 -5.37 11.39
C LYS A 30 -12.21 -4.77 12.74
N PHE A 31 -10.99 -4.24 12.85
CA PHE A 31 -10.50 -3.54 14.04
C PHE A 31 -10.73 -2.01 13.99
N GLY A 32 -11.47 -1.52 13.00
CA GLY A 32 -11.87 -0.11 12.90
C GLY A 32 -10.98 0.76 12.02
N ALA A 33 -9.98 0.19 11.33
CA ALA A 33 -9.24 0.94 10.32
C ALA A 33 -10.17 1.34 9.17
N LYS A 34 -10.00 2.56 8.66
CA LYS A 34 -10.70 3.02 7.45
C LYS A 34 -9.76 2.89 6.26
N SER A 35 -10.23 2.24 5.22
CA SER A 35 -9.53 2.16 3.94
C SER A 35 -10.13 3.16 2.96
N GLU A 36 -9.28 3.78 2.15
CA GLU A 36 -9.71 4.58 1.03
C GLU A 36 -8.74 4.40 -0.13
N TYR A 37 -9.30 4.28 -1.33
CA TYR A 37 -8.53 4.25 -2.57
C TYR A 37 -8.27 5.68 -3.02
N ALA A 38 -7.16 6.26 -2.54
CA ALA A 38 -6.74 7.60 -2.90
C ALA A 38 -5.23 7.62 -3.22
N GLU A 39 -4.85 8.44 -4.20
CA GLU A 39 -3.45 8.69 -4.50
C GLU A 39 -2.96 9.90 -3.72
N VAL A 40 -1.81 9.78 -3.04
CA VAL A 40 -1.20 10.88 -2.28
C VAL A 40 -0.26 11.65 -3.21
N PHE A 41 -0.51 12.96 -3.37
CA PHE A 41 0.31 13.82 -4.23
C PHE A 41 1.36 14.61 -3.44
N ASN A 42 1.01 15.03 -2.23
CA ASN A 42 1.86 15.90 -1.42
C ASN A 42 1.61 15.70 0.08
N MET A 43 2.61 16.00 0.90
CA MET A 43 2.54 15.90 2.35
C MET A 43 3.31 17.04 3.03
N ASP A 44 2.66 17.69 3.99
CA ASP A 44 3.34 18.55 4.97
C ASP A 44 3.37 17.84 6.33
N LEU A 45 4.58 17.46 6.74
CA LEU A 45 4.83 16.69 7.95
C LEU A 45 5.47 17.53 9.07
N THR A 46 5.70 18.82 8.83
CA THR A 46 6.48 19.70 9.73
C THR A 46 5.69 20.15 10.96
N GLY A 47 4.39 20.38 10.81
CA GLY A 47 3.50 20.84 11.87
C GLY A 47 3.15 19.77 12.91
N LYS A 48 2.53 20.19 14.02
CA LYS A 48 1.98 19.24 15.03
C LYS A 48 0.90 18.34 14.44
N LEU A 49 0.12 18.87 13.50
CA LEU A 49 -0.77 18.09 12.65
C LEU A 49 -0.12 17.93 11.29
N LYS A 50 -0.20 16.72 10.75
CA LYS A 50 0.31 16.31 9.45
C LYS A 50 -0.79 16.47 8.44
N ARG A 51 -0.48 17.07 7.30
CA ARG A 51 -1.43 17.32 6.22
C ARG A 51 -1.03 16.50 5.01
N VAL A 52 -1.96 15.70 4.50
CA VAL A 52 -1.76 14.80 3.36
C VAL A 52 -2.76 15.19 2.28
N GLU A 53 -2.27 15.60 1.11
CA GLU A 53 -3.08 15.94 -0.06
C GLU A 53 -3.24 14.72 -0.95
N THR A 54 -4.48 14.36 -1.27
CA THR A 54 -4.80 13.20 -2.10
C THR A 54 -5.80 13.52 -3.20
N SER A 55 -6.04 12.56 -4.10
CA SER A 55 -7.10 12.59 -5.11
C SER A 55 -8.51 12.73 -4.54
N SER A 56 -8.73 12.33 -3.29
CA SER A 56 -10.03 12.39 -2.62
C SER A 56 -10.21 13.62 -1.72
N GLY A 57 -9.14 14.38 -1.48
CA GLY A 57 -9.18 15.56 -0.62
C GLY A 57 -7.94 15.68 0.28
N ILE A 58 -8.10 16.42 1.38
CA ILE A 58 -7.01 16.67 2.34
C ILE A 58 -7.32 15.93 3.63
N TYR A 59 -6.37 15.11 4.09
CA TYR A 59 -6.42 14.50 5.40
C TYR A 59 -5.50 15.20 6.37
N ILE A 60 -5.97 15.31 7.62
CA ILE A 60 -5.22 15.90 8.73
C ILE A 60 -5.16 14.88 9.86
N GLY A 61 -3.95 14.56 10.31
CA GLY A 61 -3.71 13.58 11.37
C GLY A 61 -2.60 14.01 12.32
N LYS A 62 -2.47 13.35 13.47
CA LYS A 62 -1.32 13.58 14.38
C LYS A 62 -0.08 12.83 13.92
N THR A 63 -0.31 11.66 13.31
CA THR A 63 0.72 10.72 12.88
C THR A 63 0.45 10.29 11.45
N VAL A 64 1.52 10.07 10.68
CA VAL A 64 1.46 9.51 9.32
C VAL A 64 2.38 8.30 9.27
N VAL A 65 1.87 7.17 8.77
CA VAL A 65 2.65 5.96 8.51
C VAL A 65 2.81 5.83 6.99
N ILE A 66 4.05 5.82 6.50
CA ILE A 66 4.34 5.69 5.07
C ILE A 66 4.64 4.22 4.76
N ALA A 67 3.76 3.60 3.97
CA ALA A 67 3.82 2.18 3.60
C ALA A 67 3.58 1.96 2.10
N THR A 68 4.09 2.85 1.23
CA THR A 68 3.89 2.84 -0.23
C THR A 68 4.61 1.71 -0.98
N GLY A 69 5.31 0.83 -0.25
CA GLY A 69 6.11 -0.25 -0.84
C GLY A 69 7.37 0.27 -1.55
N ALA A 70 7.92 -0.57 -2.43
CA ALA A 70 9.09 -0.22 -3.23
C ALA A 70 9.02 -0.92 -4.59
N ASN A 71 9.50 -0.23 -5.63
CA ASN A 71 9.68 -0.82 -6.94
C ASN A 71 11.11 -1.36 -7.09
N PRO A 72 11.30 -2.59 -7.63
CA PRO A 72 12.64 -3.10 -7.94
C PRO A 72 13.38 -2.11 -8.83
N ARG A 73 14.63 -1.80 -8.49
CA ARG A 73 15.47 -0.91 -9.30
C ARG A 73 15.76 -1.55 -10.65
N GLU A 74 15.66 -0.77 -11.72
CA GLU A 74 16.02 -1.23 -13.05
C GLU A 74 17.55 -1.32 -13.20
N LEU A 75 18.04 -2.39 -13.80
CA LEU A 75 19.46 -2.60 -14.12
C LEU A 75 19.92 -1.83 -15.37
N GLY A 76 19.10 -0.90 -15.90
CA GLY A 76 19.43 -0.11 -17.10
C GLY A 76 19.54 -0.93 -18.40
N LEU A 77 19.13 -2.20 -18.41
CA LEU A 77 19.17 -3.06 -19.57
C LEU A 77 17.96 -2.78 -20.46
N ALA A 78 18.21 -2.32 -21.70
CA ALA A 78 17.22 -1.81 -22.67
C ALA A 78 16.08 -2.77 -23.09
N LYS A 79 15.94 -3.96 -22.49
CA LYS A 79 15.04 -5.03 -22.94
C LYS A 79 14.09 -5.63 -21.90
N ARG A 80 13.95 -5.07 -20.69
CA ARG A 80 12.90 -5.55 -19.75
C ARG A 80 11.63 -4.72 -19.88
N LYS A 81 10.53 -5.39 -20.25
CA LYS A 81 9.17 -4.84 -20.31
C LYS A 81 8.82 -4.27 -18.93
N ARG A 82 8.46 -2.99 -18.90
CA ARG A 82 7.88 -2.30 -17.74
C ARG A 82 6.62 -3.05 -17.29
N ILE A 83 6.59 -3.49 -16.04
CA ILE A 83 5.35 -3.90 -15.37
C ILE A 83 5.00 -2.72 -14.47
N ASP A 84 4.12 -1.87 -14.97
CA ASP A 84 3.52 -0.80 -14.16
C ASP A 84 2.65 -1.44 -13.08
N ARG A 85 3.05 -1.26 -11.83
CA ARG A 85 2.22 -1.60 -10.66
C ARG A 85 2.02 -0.32 -9.88
N SER A 86 1.08 0.49 -10.32
CA SER A 86 0.52 1.58 -9.51
C SER A 86 -0.19 0.96 -8.30
N TRP A 87 0.43 1.01 -7.13
CA TRP A 87 -0.22 0.60 -5.88
C TRP A 87 -0.99 1.80 -5.35
N GLY A 88 -2.31 1.68 -5.27
CA GLY A 88 -3.16 2.63 -4.54
C GLY A 88 -2.67 2.74 -3.10
N CYS A 89 -2.46 3.96 -2.63
CA CYS A 89 -1.99 4.20 -1.28
C CYS A 89 -3.16 4.00 -0.31
N LEU A 90 -3.16 2.90 0.44
CA LEU A 90 -4.13 2.69 1.51
C LEU A 90 -3.75 3.62 2.67
N LEU A 91 -4.38 4.78 2.75
CA LEU A 91 -4.11 5.75 3.81
C LEU A 91 -4.82 5.32 5.10
N CYS A 92 -4.08 4.72 6.02
CA CYS A 92 -4.58 4.47 7.39
C CYS A 92 -4.22 5.67 8.27
N LEU A 93 -5.19 6.53 8.55
CA LEU A 93 -5.03 7.63 9.52
C LEU A 93 -5.33 7.12 10.92
N LEU A 94 -4.37 7.29 11.82
CA LEU A 94 -4.51 7.09 13.28
C LEU A 94 -4.56 8.44 14.00
#